data_AF-A0A822DS96-F1
#
_entry.id   AF-A0A822DS96-F1
#
_cell.length_a   1.000
_cell.length_b   1.000
_cell.length_c   1.000
_cell.angle_alpha   90.00
_cell.angle_beta   90.00
_cell.angle_gamma   90.00
#
_symmetry.space_group_name_H-M   'P 1'
#
loop_
_entity.id
_entity.type
_entity.pdbx_description
1 polymer ?
#
loop_
_entity_poly.entity_id
_entity_poly.type
_entity_poly.pdbx_seq_one_letter_code
_entity_poly.pdbx_strand_id
1 'polypeptide(L)'
;MIFDLEPCHFGAKCNDMYDRQHAQKYSHPSLCKQQCLKGMCDQTNDLVHSSSFIHRNPCKYGAQCKDIDNEKHSQEYEHPSWCPNGGHCQDTSEEHEKSYRHLPTCKHFQKCLDYKRHDKNHCGKFRHYTPSCIYGSYCVNFHDQQHIEDYKHPFPYPCPFTPYHCETYEKFIMSKDPRQLKDEINQHCLNYSHVCAFGRNCTDKDPLHWEKYIHVPRCLCPYGNQCTKLVQEEHLNSFTHPKIRDIRFL
;
A
#
# COMPACT_ATOMS: atom_id res chain seq x y z
N MET A 1 -26.80 43.53 3.80
CA MET A 1 -27.91 42.93 4.58
C MET A 1 -27.38 41.67 5.22
N ILE A 2 -27.21 41.69 6.54
CA ILE A 2 -26.85 40.54 7.37
C ILE A 2 -28.19 39.93 7.81
N PHE A 3 -28.42 38.66 7.52
CA PHE A 3 -29.73 38.00 7.51
C PHE A 3 -30.46 38.01 8.87
N ASP A 4 -31.76 38.34 8.86
CA ASP A 4 -32.73 38.39 9.98
C ASP A 4 -33.12 37.01 10.58
N LEU A 5 -32.25 36.00 10.52
CA LEU A 5 -32.56 34.67 11.06
C LEU A 5 -32.09 34.52 12.50
N GLU A 6 -32.94 33.97 13.36
CA GLU A 6 -32.58 33.66 14.75
C GLU A 6 -31.37 32.70 14.79
N PRO A 7 -30.37 32.93 15.68
CA PRO A 7 -29.25 32.02 15.82
C PRO A 7 -29.71 30.60 16.18
N CYS A 8 -29.17 29.61 15.48
CA CYS A 8 -29.40 28.21 15.83
C CYS A 8 -28.88 27.94 17.26
N HIS A 9 -29.72 27.32 18.10
CA HIS A 9 -29.36 26.96 19.47
C HIS A 9 -28.12 26.06 19.55
N PHE A 10 -27.91 25.21 18.54
CA PHE A 10 -26.76 24.30 18.46
C PHE A 10 -25.51 24.93 17.81
N GLY A 11 -25.63 26.16 17.28
CA GLY A 11 -24.52 26.94 16.74
C GLY A 11 -23.64 26.16 15.76
N ALA A 12 -22.33 26.19 16.01
CA ALA A 12 -21.32 25.50 15.19
C ALA A 12 -21.44 23.96 15.20
N LYS A 13 -22.23 23.37 16.10
CA LYS A 13 -22.41 21.92 16.28
C LYS A 13 -23.78 21.41 15.80
N CYS A 14 -24.54 22.22 15.08
CA CYS A 14 -25.86 21.81 14.58
C CYS A 14 -25.73 20.71 13.50
N ASN A 15 -26.33 19.54 13.71
CA ASN A 15 -26.32 18.47 12.71
C ASN A 15 -27.26 18.74 11.52
N ASP A 16 -28.25 19.62 11.71
CA ASP A 16 -29.26 19.94 10.70
C ASP A 16 -28.91 21.20 9.88
N MET A 17 -27.70 21.74 10.03
CA MET A 17 -27.30 22.99 9.37
C MET A 17 -27.34 22.93 7.83
N TYR A 18 -27.29 21.72 7.25
CA TYR A 18 -27.38 21.47 5.81
C TYR A 18 -28.80 21.08 5.36
N ASP A 19 -29.76 20.90 6.29
CA ASP A 19 -31.16 20.75 5.94
C ASP A 19 -31.73 22.09 5.45
N ARG A 20 -32.34 22.07 4.27
CA ARG A 20 -32.83 23.29 3.62
C ARG A 20 -33.91 23.99 4.43
N GLN A 21 -34.79 23.26 5.10
CA GLN A 21 -35.87 23.86 5.89
C GLN A 21 -35.31 24.48 7.18
N HIS A 22 -34.32 23.84 7.79
CA HIS A 22 -33.63 24.34 8.98
C HIS A 22 -32.77 25.59 8.67
N ALA A 23 -31.97 25.53 7.61
CA ALA A 23 -31.11 26.64 7.18
C ALA A 23 -31.89 27.89 6.72
N GLN A 24 -33.16 27.73 6.32
CA GLN A 24 -34.06 28.84 6.03
C GLN A 24 -34.64 29.51 7.28
N LYS A 25 -34.61 28.82 8.43
CA LYS A 25 -35.19 29.31 9.70
C LYS A 25 -34.14 29.86 10.66
N TYR A 26 -32.92 29.32 10.64
CA TYR A 26 -31.91 29.65 11.64
C TYR A 26 -30.57 30.07 11.02
N SER A 27 -29.92 31.06 11.61
CA SER A 27 -28.56 31.45 11.27
C SER A 27 -27.53 30.56 11.97
N HIS A 28 -26.42 30.29 11.29
CA HIS A 28 -25.31 29.50 11.83
C HIS A 28 -23.99 30.29 11.71
N PRO A 29 -22.99 30.00 12.56
CA PRO A 29 -21.67 30.59 12.43
C PRO A 29 -21.02 30.27 11.08
N SER A 30 -19.99 31.02 10.68
CA SER A 30 -19.27 30.73 9.44
C SER A 30 -18.48 29.41 9.51
N LEU A 31 -18.24 28.79 8.35
CA LEU A 31 -17.30 27.67 8.24
C LEU A 31 -15.88 28.10 8.64
N CYS A 32 -15.13 27.18 9.25
CA CYS A 32 -13.72 27.39 9.55
C CYS A 32 -12.92 27.56 8.25
N LYS A 33 -12.39 28.78 8.01
CA LYS A 33 -11.60 29.08 6.80
C LYS A 33 -10.38 28.17 6.65
N GLN A 34 -9.70 27.87 7.76
CA GLN A 34 -8.51 27.03 7.73
C GLN A 34 -8.85 25.60 7.30
N GLN A 35 -9.91 25.02 7.86
CA GLN A 35 -10.42 23.72 7.44
C GLN A 35 -10.82 23.74 5.96
N CYS A 36 -11.61 24.73 5.52
CA CYS A 36 -12.04 24.82 4.12
C CYS A 36 -10.90 24.94 3.11
N LEU A 37 -9.80 25.63 3.46
CA LEU A 37 -8.69 25.86 2.54
C LEU A 37 -7.64 24.73 2.56
N LYS A 38 -7.40 24.12 3.73
CA LYS A 38 -6.31 23.17 3.93
C LYS A 38 -6.78 21.72 4.14
N GLY A 39 -8.07 21.48 4.30
CA GLY A 39 -8.60 20.17 4.66
C GLY A 39 -8.37 19.78 6.14
N MET A 40 -7.89 20.73 6.95
CA MET A 40 -7.50 20.50 8.35
C MET A 40 -7.42 21.81 9.14
N CYS A 41 -7.66 21.73 10.44
CA CYS A 41 -7.63 22.84 11.38
C CYS A 41 -6.83 22.42 12.64
N ASP A 42 -5.83 23.21 13.02
CA ASP A 42 -4.99 22.98 14.20
C ASP A 42 -5.59 23.60 15.49
N GLN A 43 -6.63 24.41 15.35
CA GLN A 43 -7.36 25.06 16.44
C GLN A 43 -8.61 24.28 16.88
N THR A 44 -8.74 23.01 16.50
CA THR A 44 -9.90 22.17 16.87
C THR A 44 -10.02 21.97 18.39
N ASN A 45 -8.91 22.04 19.13
CA ASN A 45 -8.87 21.96 20.58
C ASN A 45 -9.12 23.31 21.29
N ASP A 46 -9.16 24.42 20.56
CA ASP A 46 -9.54 25.71 21.11
C ASP A 46 -11.08 25.74 21.23
N LEU A 47 -11.57 25.80 22.46
CA LEU A 47 -13.00 25.81 22.76
C LEU A 47 -13.72 27.03 22.18
N VAL A 48 -13.05 28.18 22.08
CA VAL A 48 -13.60 29.39 21.48
C VAL A 48 -13.67 29.22 19.98
N HIS A 49 -12.60 28.73 19.35
CA HIS A 49 -12.58 28.47 17.91
C HIS A 49 -13.62 27.43 17.49
N SER A 50 -13.65 26.28 18.17
CA SER A 50 -14.56 25.16 17.87
C SER A 50 -16.03 25.47 18.14
N SER A 51 -16.34 26.47 18.98
CA SER A 51 -17.71 26.97 19.17
C SER A 51 -18.07 28.12 18.22
N SER A 52 -17.08 28.86 17.72
CA SER A 52 -17.28 30.01 16.84
C SER A 52 -17.31 29.67 15.35
N PHE A 53 -16.74 28.52 14.96
CA PHE A 53 -16.66 28.10 13.56
C PHE A 53 -17.15 26.68 13.36
N ILE A 54 -17.97 26.50 12.33
CA ILE A 54 -18.41 25.19 11.91
C ILE A 54 -17.22 24.42 11.34
N HIS A 55 -17.07 23.19 11.82
CA HIS A 55 -16.16 22.22 11.23
C HIS A 55 -16.96 21.07 10.61
N ARG A 56 -16.59 20.67 9.39
CA ARG A 56 -17.16 19.47 8.77
C ARG A 56 -16.60 18.22 9.43
N ASN A 57 -17.41 17.18 9.50
CA ASN A 57 -16.98 15.91 10.04
C ASN A 57 -16.09 15.19 9.02
N PRO A 58 -15.01 14.51 9.43
CA PRO A 58 -14.23 13.67 8.53
C PRO A 58 -15.12 12.59 7.90
N CYS A 59 -15.05 12.43 6.58
CA CYS A 59 -15.74 11.34 5.92
C CYS A 59 -15.19 10.00 6.41
N LYS A 60 -16.08 9.09 6.82
CA LYS A 60 -15.71 7.73 7.26
C LYS A 60 -14.97 6.90 6.19
N TYR A 61 -15.13 7.27 4.92
CA TYR A 61 -14.46 6.63 3.78
C TYR A 61 -13.19 7.38 3.34
N GLY A 62 -12.88 8.52 3.96
CA GLY A 62 -11.67 9.30 3.71
C GLY A 62 -11.40 9.57 2.23
N ALA A 63 -10.17 9.33 1.80
CA ALA A 63 -9.74 9.51 0.42
C ALA A 63 -10.43 8.58 -0.60
N GLN A 64 -11.05 7.49 -0.14
CA GLN A 64 -11.69 6.47 -0.99
C GLN A 64 -13.21 6.64 -1.09
N CYS A 65 -13.75 7.79 -0.66
CA CYS A 65 -15.17 8.05 -0.72
C CYS A 65 -15.69 8.10 -2.17
N LYS A 66 -16.72 7.29 -2.47
CA LYS A 66 -17.38 7.27 -3.78
C LYS A 66 -18.38 8.39 -3.99
N ASP A 67 -18.88 8.98 -2.90
CA ASP A 67 -19.87 10.05 -2.89
C ASP A 67 -19.24 11.43 -2.81
N ILE A 68 -17.95 11.55 -3.09
CA ILE A 68 -17.22 12.82 -2.91
C ILE A 68 -17.73 13.95 -3.81
N ASP A 69 -18.21 13.60 -5.00
CA ASP A 69 -18.80 14.54 -5.95
C ASP A 69 -20.29 14.80 -5.68
N ASN A 70 -20.89 14.10 -4.70
CA ASN A 70 -22.26 14.38 -4.28
C ASN A 70 -22.27 15.69 -3.49
N GLU A 71 -23.01 16.68 -4.00
CA GLU A 71 -23.07 18.02 -3.42
C GLU A 71 -23.52 18.00 -1.95
N LYS A 72 -24.52 17.19 -1.61
CA LYS A 72 -25.01 17.06 -0.23
C LYS A 72 -23.93 16.43 0.67
N HIS A 73 -23.31 15.34 0.22
CA HIS A 73 -22.26 14.66 0.97
C HIS A 73 -21.02 15.56 1.19
N SER A 74 -20.60 16.28 0.15
CA SER A 74 -19.44 17.18 0.22
C SER A 74 -19.69 18.41 1.09
N GLN A 75 -20.95 18.82 1.28
CA GLN A 75 -21.31 19.85 2.25
C GLN A 75 -21.19 19.35 3.70
N GLU A 76 -21.59 18.11 3.97
CA GLU A 76 -21.60 17.50 5.31
C GLU A 76 -20.23 16.99 5.77
N TYR A 77 -19.43 16.46 4.83
CA TYR A 77 -18.19 15.74 5.15
C TYR A 77 -16.94 16.36 4.53
N GLU A 78 -15.87 16.35 5.32
CA GLU A 78 -14.53 16.69 4.86
C GLU A 78 -13.81 15.47 4.29
N HIS A 79 -13.00 15.70 3.26
CA HIS A 79 -12.18 14.68 2.62
C HIS A 79 -10.73 15.17 2.56
N PRO A 80 -9.74 14.26 2.54
CA PRO A 80 -8.35 14.64 2.44
C PRO A 80 -8.04 15.48 1.19
N SER A 81 -6.92 16.19 1.20
CA SER A 81 -6.48 16.95 0.02
C SER A 81 -6.14 16.02 -1.17
N TRP A 82 -6.12 16.56 -2.38
CA TRP A 82 -5.61 15.82 -3.53
C TRP A 82 -4.10 15.59 -3.38
N CYS A 83 -3.64 14.41 -3.81
CA CYS A 83 -2.22 14.11 -3.83
C CYS A 83 -1.46 15.16 -4.66
N PRO A 84 -0.41 15.80 -4.12
CA PRO A 84 0.34 16.84 -4.83
C PRO A 84 1.04 16.31 -6.10
N ASN A 85 1.31 15.00 -6.16
CA ASN A 85 1.91 14.36 -7.32
C ASN A 85 0.88 14.01 -8.42
N GLY A 86 -0.41 14.22 -8.17
CA GLY A 86 -1.50 14.00 -9.13
C GLY A 86 -1.39 12.66 -9.85
N GLY A 87 -1.40 12.70 -11.19
CA GLY A 87 -1.32 11.51 -12.04
C GLY A 87 0.02 10.76 -12.01
N HIS A 88 1.07 11.37 -11.43
CA HIS A 88 2.42 10.81 -11.35
C HIS A 88 2.70 10.12 -10.01
N CYS A 89 1.77 10.13 -9.06
CA CYS A 89 1.97 9.53 -7.75
C CYS A 89 2.25 8.02 -7.83
N GLN A 90 3.45 7.60 -7.41
CA GLN A 90 3.88 6.21 -7.28
C GLN A 90 3.68 5.62 -5.88
N ASP A 91 3.41 6.46 -4.88
CA ASP A 91 3.30 6.01 -3.50
C ASP A 91 1.96 5.34 -3.26
N THR A 92 1.99 4.02 -3.05
CA THR A 92 0.83 3.18 -2.77
C THR A 92 0.81 2.69 -1.33
N SER A 93 1.56 3.35 -0.42
CA SER A 93 1.53 3.00 1.00
C SER A 93 0.15 3.26 1.59
N GLU A 94 -0.27 2.43 2.54
CA GLU A 94 -1.59 2.56 3.17
C GLU A 94 -1.77 3.93 3.85
N GLU A 95 -0.70 4.45 4.45
CA GLU A 95 -0.69 5.79 5.05
C GLU A 95 -0.92 6.87 4.00
N HIS A 96 -0.20 6.83 2.87
CA HIS A 96 -0.37 7.79 1.78
C HIS A 96 -1.78 7.74 1.15
N GLU A 97 -2.29 6.54 0.87
CA GLU A 97 -3.63 6.33 0.29
C GLU A 97 -4.75 6.78 1.24
N LYS A 98 -4.53 6.78 2.56
CA LYS A 98 -5.48 7.33 3.54
C LYS A 98 -5.40 8.85 3.62
N SER A 99 -4.20 9.41 3.50
CA SER A 99 -3.94 10.85 3.67
C SER A 99 -4.23 11.70 2.43
N TYR A 100 -4.32 11.10 1.23
CA TYR A 100 -4.51 11.84 -0.01
C TYR A 100 -5.52 11.19 -0.94
N ARG A 101 -6.28 12.04 -1.64
CA ARG A 101 -7.11 11.62 -2.77
C ARG A 101 -6.27 11.47 -4.02
N HIS A 102 -6.58 10.44 -4.81
CA HIS A 102 -5.90 10.18 -6.08
C HIS A 102 -6.86 10.16 -7.25
N LEU A 103 -6.33 10.52 -8.42
CA LEU A 103 -7.04 10.34 -9.68
C LEU A 103 -7.33 8.85 -9.91
N PRO A 104 -8.38 8.51 -10.67
CA PRO A 104 -8.63 7.13 -11.08
C PRO A 104 -7.40 6.49 -11.71
N THR A 105 -7.18 5.22 -11.42
CA THR A 105 -6.03 4.48 -11.98
C THR A 105 -6.19 4.25 -13.47
N CYS A 106 -5.15 4.53 -14.25
CA CYS A 106 -5.12 4.16 -15.67
C CYS A 106 -5.10 2.63 -15.81
N LYS A 107 -5.96 2.07 -16.67
CA LYS A 107 -6.00 0.63 -17.00
C LYS A 107 -4.68 0.05 -17.53
N HIS A 108 -3.80 0.90 -18.04
CA HIS A 108 -2.50 0.50 -18.59
C HIS A 108 -1.33 0.77 -17.63
N PHE A 109 -1.59 1.31 -16.44
CA PHE A 109 -0.57 1.58 -15.42
C PHE A 109 0.66 2.29 -16.02
N GLN A 110 1.88 1.90 -15.62
CA GLN A 110 3.13 2.44 -16.15
C GLN A 110 3.37 2.16 -17.65
N LYS A 111 2.62 1.24 -18.25
CA LYS A 111 2.73 0.92 -19.68
C LYS A 111 1.93 1.86 -20.58
N CYS A 112 1.13 2.77 -20.01
CA CYS A 112 0.33 3.72 -20.77
C CYS A 112 1.22 4.57 -21.71
N LEU A 113 0.92 4.57 -23.02
CA LEU A 113 1.66 5.36 -24.00
C LEU A 113 1.48 6.87 -23.80
N ASP A 114 0.28 7.30 -23.43
CA ASP A 114 -0.01 8.73 -23.19
C ASP A 114 0.77 9.25 -21.98
N TYR A 115 0.91 8.41 -20.95
CA TYR A 115 1.79 8.69 -19.81
C TYR A 115 3.26 8.78 -20.22
N LYS A 116 3.75 7.83 -21.02
CA LYS A 116 5.14 7.84 -21.55
C LYS A 116 5.42 9.04 -22.46
N ARG A 117 4.39 9.58 -23.12
CA ARG A 117 4.45 10.81 -23.93
C ARG A 117 4.26 12.09 -23.11
N HIS A 118 4.03 11.96 -21.80
CA HIS A 118 3.72 13.08 -20.90
C HIS A 118 2.51 13.92 -21.37
N ASP A 119 1.46 13.27 -21.89
CA ASP A 119 0.23 13.95 -22.28
C ASP A 119 -0.45 14.57 -21.05
N LYS A 120 -0.53 15.91 -21.03
CA LYS A 120 -1.02 16.66 -19.86
C LYS A 120 -2.51 16.42 -19.58
N ASN A 121 -3.32 16.19 -20.62
CA ASN A 121 -4.76 15.99 -20.47
C ASN A 121 -5.03 14.62 -19.82
N HIS A 122 -4.36 13.59 -20.30
CA HIS A 122 -4.41 12.24 -19.77
C HIS A 122 -3.83 12.15 -18.35
N CYS A 123 -2.64 12.70 -18.13
CA CYS A 123 -2.00 12.71 -16.79
C CYS A 123 -2.75 13.58 -15.77
N GLY A 124 -3.57 14.53 -16.23
CA GLY A 124 -4.49 15.29 -15.37
C GLY A 124 -5.75 14.52 -14.96
N LYS A 125 -6.05 13.39 -15.61
CA LYS A 125 -7.27 12.58 -15.37
C LYS A 125 -6.99 11.22 -14.76
N PHE A 126 -5.79 10.67 -14.97
CA PHE A 126 -5.45 9.33 -14.54
C PHE A 126 -4.14 9.28 -13.77
N ARG A 127 -4.13 8.44 -12.74
CA ARG A 127 -2.94 8.05 -12.01
C ARG A 127 -2.28 6.83 -12.65
N HIS A 128 -0.94 6.87 -12.71
CA HIS A 128 -0.11 5.79 -13.22
C HIS A 128 0.83 5.37 -12.11
N TYR A 129 0.77 4.12 -11.69
CA TYR A 129 1.69 3.54 -10.72
C TYR A 129 1.94 2.08 -11.04
N THR A 130 3.02 1.51 -10.49
CA THR A 130 3.28 0.07 -10.56
C THR A 130 2.45 -0.63 -9.47
N PRO A 131 1.45 -1.45 -9.83
CA PRO A 131 0.63 -2.13 -8.83
C PRO A 131 1.47 -3.07 -7.97
N SER A 132 1.13 -3.18 -6.68
CA SER A 132 1.77 -4.18 -5.84
C SER A 132 1.36 -5.59 -6.28
N CYS A 133 2.30 -6.53 -6.28
CA CYS A 133 2.00 -7.93 -6.54
C CYS A 133 1.03 -8.44 -5.46
N ILE A 134 -0.10 -9.03 -5.85
CA ILE A 134 -1.11 -9.56 -4.91
C ILE A 134 -0.57 -10.67 -4.00
N TYR A 135 0.54 -11.30 -4.40
CA TYR A 135 1.18 -12.37 -3.65
C TYR A 135 2.31 -11.86 -2.74
N GLY A 136 2.74 -10.59 -2.87
CA GLY A 136 3.84 -10.03 -2.07
C GLY A 136 5.10 -10.91 -2.11
N SER A 137 5.66 -11.24 -0.93
CA SER A 137 6.82 -12.12 -0.79
C SER A 137 6.56 -13.58 -1.21
N TYR A 138 5.29 -13.97 -1.41
CA TYR A 138 4.86 -15.31 -1.82
C TYR A 138 4.60 -15.42 -3.33
N CYS A 139 5.08 -14.46 -4.12
CA CYS A 139 4.88 -14.46 -5.57
C CYS A 139 5.35 -15.77 -6.19
N VAL A 140 4.43 -16.48 -6.86
CA VAL A 140 4.72 -17.72 -7.60
C VAL A 140 5.26 -17.47 -9.01
N ASN A 141 5.00 -16.26 -9.54
CA ASN A 141 5.42 -15.82 -10.87
C ASN A 141 6.77 -15.07 -10.82
N PHE A 142 7.58 -15.29 -9.80
CA PHE A 142 8.86 -14.58 -9.65
C PHE A 142 9.88 -14.89 -10.75
N HIS A 143 9.66 -15.96 -11.52
CA HIS A 143 10.46 -16.36 -12.67
C HIS A 143 9.97 -15.72 -13.98
N ASP A 144 8.77 -15.12 -13.99
CA ASP A 144 8.26 -14.37 -15.13
C ASP A 144 8.82 -12.93 -15.06
N GLN A 145 9.81 -12.66 -15.90
CA GLN A 145 10.45 -11.34 -15.98
C GLN A 145 9.42 -10.23 -16.25
N GLN A 146 8.43 -10.48 -17.11
CA GLN A 146 7.41 -9.47 -17.39
C GLN A 146 6.58 -9.19 -16.15
N HIS A 147 6.26 -10.22 -15.35
CA HIS A 147 5.56 -10.04 -14.07
C HIS A 147 6.40 -9.25 -13.06
N ILE A 148 7.70 -9.54 -12.93
CA ILE A 148 8.58 -8.79 -12.02
C ILE A 148 8.71 -7.31 -12.41
N GLU A 149 8.72 -7.01 -13.72
CA GLU A 149 8.77 -5.63 -14.20
C GLU A 149 7.42 -4.89 -14.03
N ASP A 150 6.31 -5.63 -14.10
CA ASP A 150 4.95 -5.06 -14.09
C ASP A 150 4.40 -4.79 -12.70
N TYR A 151 4.93 -5.46 -11.69
CA TYR A 151 4.42 -5.40 -10.32
C TYR A 151 5.52 -5.02 -9.33
N LYS A 152 5.13 -4.31 -8.27
CA LYS A 152 6.01 -4.01 -7.15
C LYS A 152 5.99 -5.19 -6.18
N HIS A 153 7.16 -5.73 -5.88
CA HIS A 153 7.37 -6.77 -4.87
C HIS A 153 8.06 -6.19 -3.63
N PRO A 154 7.90 -6.82 -2.45
CA PRO A 154 8.64 -6.43 -1.24
C PRO A 154 10.11 -6.90 -1.27
N PHE A 155 10.49 -7.72 -2.26
CA PHE A 155 11.84 -8.24 -2.43
C PHE A 155 12.57 -7.58 -3.62
N PRO A 156 13.92 -7.52 -3.62
CA PRO A 156 14.73 -7.12 -4.77
C PRO A 156 14.51 -7.99 -6.00
N TYR A 157 15.10 -7.63 -7.13
CA TYR A 157 14.96 -8.45 -8.32
C TYR A 157 15.38 -9.92 -8.07
N PRO A 158 14.62 -10.93 -8.51
CA PRO A 158 15.00 -12.32 -8.33
C PRO A 158 16.35 -12.62 -9.00
N CYS A 159 17.22 -13.35 -8.29
CA CYS A 159 18.46 -13.84 -8.88
C CYS A 159 18.12 -14.69 -10.12
N PRO A 160 18.78 -14.52 -11.28
CA PRO A 160 18.49 -15.31 -12.48
C PRO A 160 18.61 -16.83 -12.30
N PHE A 161 19.35 -17.26 -11.27
CA PHE A 161 19.56 -18.66 -10.94
C PHE A 161 18.55 -19.18 -9.90
N THR A 162 17.76 -18.32 -9.24
CA THR A 162 16.72 -18.75 -8.28
C THR A 162 15.53 -19.36 -9.04
N PRO A 163 14.88 -20.44 -8.55
CA PRO A 163 15.04 -21.08 -7.23
C PRO A 163 16.16 -22.13 -7.15
N TYR A 164 16.97 -22.27 -8.19
CA TYR A 164 18.00 -23.29 -8.34
C TYR A 164 19.39 -22.76 -7.95
N HIS A 165 20.41 -23.52 -8.37
CA HIS A 165 21.83 -23.36 -8.06
C HIS A 165 22.38 -21.95 -8.28
N CYS A 166 22.51 -21.20 -7.19
CA CYS A 166 23.26 -19.94 -7.17
C CYS A 166 24.49 -20.08 -6.27
N GLU A 167 25.64 -20.40 -6.88
CA GLU A 167 26.91 -20.61 -6.17
C GLU A 167 27.28 -19.46 -5.23
N THR A 168 27.01 -18.22 -5.63
CA THR A 168 27.28 -17.03 -4.83
C THR A 168 26.44 -17.02 -3.55
N TYR A 169 25.16 -17.36 -3.68
CA TYR A 169 24.24 -17.42 -2.55
C TYR A 169 24.52 -18.64 -1.65
N GLU A 170 24.94 -19.77 -2.21
CA GLU A 170 25.40 -20.91 -1.42
C GLU A 170 26.59 -20.58 -0.54
N LYS A 171 27.61 -19.91 -1.11
CA LYS A 171 28.76 -19.43 -0.34
C LYS A 171 28.32 -18.50 0.79
N PHE A 172 27.29 -17.69 0.55
CA PHE A 172 26.70 -16.82 1.58
C PHE A 172 26.04 -17.61 2.72
N ILE A 173 25.11 -18.52 2.42
CA ILE A 173 24.39 -19.31 3.45
C ILE A 173 25.27 -20.33 4.17
N MET A 174 26.36 -20.81 3.55
CA MET A 174 27.31 -21.73 4.17
C MET A 174 28.36 -21.01 5.02
N SER A 175 28.46 -19.68 4.93
CA SER A 175 29.40 -18.90 5.73
C SER A 175 28.98 -18.85 7.19
N LYS A 176 29.94 -19.06 8.09
CA LYS A 176 29.75 -18.86 9.53
C LYS A 176 29.73 -17.37 9.91
N ASP A 177 30.39 -16.52 9.13
CA ASP A 177 30.40 -15.06 9.31
C ASP A 177 30.29 -14.38 7.93
N PRO A 178 29.09 -13.92 7.53
CA PRO A 178 28.88 -13.23 6.25
C PRO A 178 29.78 -12.00 6.05
N ARG A 179 30.25 -11.37 7.13
CA ARG A 179 31.12 -10.18 7.06
C ARG A 179 32.53 -10.49 6.57
N GLN A 180 32.93 -11.76 6.58
CA GLN A 180 34.24 -12.20 6.08
C GLN A 180 34.19 -12.66 4.61
N LEU A 181 33.00 -12.66 4.01
CA LEU A 181 32.85 -12.98 2.59
C LEU A 181 33.39 -11.83 1.73
N LYS A 182 33.81 -12.18 0.51
CA LYS A 182 34.18 -11.18 -0.50
C LYS A 182 33.01 -10.23 -0.76
N ASP A 183 33.31 -8.96 -0.96
CA ASP A 183 32.31 -7.90 -1.19
C ASP A 183 31.33 -8.25 -2.32
N GLU A 184 31.80 -8.92 -3.38
CA GLU A 184 30.98 -9.37 -4.49
C GLU A 184 29.84 -10.31 -4.06
N ILE A 185 30.09 -11.21 -3.10
CA ILE A 185 29.08 -12.15 -2.59
C ILE A 185 28.02 -11.39 -1.79
N ASN A 186 28.47 -10.49 -0.91
CA ASN A 186 27.56 -9.67 -0.11
C ASN A 186 26.71 -8.75 -1.01
N GLN A 187 27.33 -8.12 -2.01
CA GLN A 187 26.64 -7.25 -2.95
C GLN A 187 25.59 -8.01 -3.78
N HIS A 188 25.90 -9.23 -4.22
CA HIS A 188 24.94 -10.11 -4.90
C HIS A 188 23.71 -10.37 -4.02
N CYS A 189 23.91 -10.76 -2.77
CA CYS A 189 22.81 -11.04 -1.83
C CYS A 189 22.03 -9.78 -1.41
N LEU A 190 22.62 -8.59 -1.54
CA LEU A 190 21.92 -7.33 -1.34
C LEU A 190 21.07 -6.94 -2.56
N ASN A 191 21.57 -7.18 -3.77
CA ASN A 191 20.95 -6.76 -5.03
C ASN A 191 19.88 -7.73 -5.52
N TYR A 192 20.02 -9.02 -5.20
CA TYR A 192 19.14 -10.07 -5.70
C TYR A 192 18.44 -10.84 -4.59
N SER A 193 17.14 -11.08 -4.77
CA SER A 193 16.38 -11.95 -3.88
C SER A 193 16.55 -13.42 -4.28
N HIS A 194 16.54 -14.30 -3.28
CA HIS A 194 16.58 -15.75 -3.47
C HIS A 194 15.36 -16.39 -2.79
N VAL A 195 15.03 -17.63 -3.15
CA VAL A 195 13.95 -18.33 -2.46
C VAL A 195 14.40 -18.73 -1.06
N CYS A 196 13.55 -18.46 -0.06
CA CYS A 196 13.75 -18.91 1.30
C CYS A 196 13.79 -20.44 1.34
N ALA A 197 14.87 -21.01 1.90
CA ALA A 197 15.04 -22.46 1.98
C ALA A 197 13.93 -23.18 2.76
N PHE A 198 13.17 -22.48 3.61
CA PHE A 198 12.06 -23.02 4.39
C PHE A 198 10.68 -22.64 3.84
N GLY A 199 10.62 -21.84 2.76
CA GLY A 199 9.39 -21.45 2.10
C GLY A 199 8.30 -20.99 3.07
N ARG A 200 7.13 -21.64 3.01
CA ARG A 200 5.98 -21.33 3.88
C ARG A 200 6.23 -21.62 5.37
N ASN A 201 7.14 -22.53 5.69
CA ASN A 201 7.47 -22.92 7.06
C ASN A 201 8.60 -22.07 7.67
N CYS A 202 9.02 -20.99 6.99
CA CYS A 202 10.01 -20.08 7.57
C CYS A 202 9.47 -19.45 8.85
N THR A 203 10.23 -19.57 9.93
CA THR A 203 9.92 -18.99 11.24
C THR A 203 10.75 -17.73 11.53
N ASP A 204 11.54 -17.28 10.55
CA ASP A 204 12.33 -16.06 10.67
C ASP A 204 11.38 -14.85 10.79
N LYS A 205 11.64 -14.00 11.77
CA LYS A 205 10.86 -12.79 12.06
C LYS A 205 11.62 -11.52 11.75
N ASP A 206 12.86 -11.61 11.30
CA ASP A 206 13.66 -10.46 10.90
C ASP A 206 12.98 -9.77 9.69
N PRO A 207 12.60 -8.49 9.79
CA PRO A 207 12.05 -7.75 8.66
C PRO A 207 12.95 -7.80 7.42
N LEU A 208 14.28 -7.79 7.62
CA LEU A 208 15.23 -7.86 6.51
C LEU A 208 15.12 -9.21 5.76
N HIS A 209 14.81 -10.30 6.46
CA HIS A 209 14.55 -11.59 5.81
C HIS A 209 13.33 -11.50 4.87
N TRP A 210 12.24 -10.90 5.34
CA TRP A 210 11.00 -10.75 4.56
C TRP A 210 11.13 -9.79 3.38
N GLU A 211 12.05 -8.82 3.49
CA GLU A 211 12.42 -7.91 2.42
C GLU A 211 13.43 -8.51 1.43
N LYS A 212 14.14 -9.59 1.75
CA LYS A 212 15.19 -10.15 0.87
C LYS A 212 14.85 -11.48 0.24
N TYR A 213 13.92 -12.22 0.82
CA TYR A 213 13.62 -13.58 0.40
C TYR A 213 12.22 -13.74 -0.20
N ILE A 214 12.13 -14.66 -1.15
CA ILE A 214 10.87 -15.09 -1.76
C ILE A 214 10.41 -16.35 -1.01
N HIS A 215 9.21 -16.34 -0.43
CA HIS A 215 8.65 -17.47 0.30
C HIS A 215 7.69 -18.23 -0.60
N VAL A 216 8.21 -19.18 -1.40
CA VAL A 216 7.35 -19.96 -2.30
C VAL A 216 6.40 -20.86 -1.47
N PRO A 217 5.07 -20.68 -1.57
CA PRO A 217 4.14 -21.47 -0.80
C PRO A 217 3.94 -22.84 -1.46
N ARG A 218 4.55 -23.89 -0.88
CA ARG A 218 4.31 -25.29 -1.28
C ARG A 218 3.14 -25.90 -0.50
N CYS A 219 2.57 -26.98 -1.03
CA CYS A 219 1.49 -27.71 -0.36
C CYS A 219 1.98 -28.30 0.97
N LEU A 220 1.15 -28.32 2.01
CA LEU A 220 1.52 -29.04 3.24
C LEU A 220 1.54 -30.54 2.94
N CYS A 221 2.62 -31.24 3.30
CA CYS A 221 2.64 -32.69 3.17
C CYS A 221 1.57 -33.31 4.08
N PRO A 222 0.65 -34.16 3.56
CA PRO A 222 -0.39 -34.78 4.37
C PRO A 222 0.17 -35.73 5.44
N TYR A 223 1.40 -36.22 5.26
CA TYR A 223 2.08 -37.10 6.22
C TYR A 223 2.97 -36.34 7.21
N GLY A 224 3.11 -35.01 7.06
CA GLY A 224 3.95 -34.18 7.94
C GLY A 224 5.33 -34.79 8.21
N ASN A 225 5.71 -34.89 9.48
CA ASN A 225 7.01 -35.45 9.89
C ASN A 225 7.13 -36.98 9.69
N GLN A 226 6.04 -37.67 9.37
CA GLN A 226 6.01 -39.12 9.09
C GLN A 226 6.15 -39.43 7.60
N CYS A 227 6.38 -38.41 6.76
CA CYS A 227 6.56 -38.63 5.33
C CYS A 227 7.77 -39.55 5.06
N THR A 228 7.57 -40.58 4.25
CA THR A 228 8.66 -41.48 3.80
C THR A 228 9.31 -40.99 2.50
N LYS A 229 8.70 -40.04 1.82
CA LYS A 229 9.18 -39.45 0.56
C LYS A 229 10.14 -38.27 0.78
N LEU A 230 10.75 -38.19 1.96
CA LEU A 230 11.66 -37.11 2.30
C LEU A 230 12.94 -37.11 1.47
N VAL A 231 13.28 -38.13 0.70
CA VAL A 231 14.46 -38.11 -0.20
C VAL A 231 14.09 -37.89 -1.67
N GLN A 232 12.81 -37.73 -1.98
CA GLN A 232 12.31 -37.56 -3.34
C GLN A 232 12.21 -36.06 -3.64
N GLU A 233 13.14 -35.52 -4.44
CA GLU A 233 13.18 -34.09 -4.75
C GLU A 233 11.89 -33.59 -5.44
N GLU A 234 11.27 -34.38 -6.30
CA GLU A 234 9.96 -34.05 -6.90
C GLU A 234 8.86 -33.85 -5.84
N HIS A 235 8.86 -34.68 -4.79
CA HIS A 235 7.95 -34.56 -3.66
C HIS A 235 8.24 -33.29 -2.87
N LEU A 236 9.52 -33.02 -2.58
CA LEU A 236 9.92 -31.82 -1.85
C LEU A 236 9.61 -30.55 -2.63
N ASN A 237 9.78 -30.55 -3.95
CA ASN A 237 9.42 -29.44 -4.85
C ASN A 237 7.93 -29.09 -4.82
N SER A 238 7.08 -30.06 -4.46
CA SER A 238 5.63 -29.87 -4.39
C SER A 238 5.11 -29.67 -2.96
N PHE A 239 5.81 -30.20 -1.96
CA PHE A 239 5.35 -30.27 -0.57
C PHE A 239 6.35 -29.72 0.43
N THR A 240 5.86 -28.89 1.36
CA THR A 240 6.63 -28.42 2.52
C THR A 240 6.42 -29.34 3.73
N HIS A 241 7.46 -29.48 4.55
CA HIS A 241 7.45 -30.26 5.79
C HIS A 241 8.00 -29.42 6.95
N PRO A 242 7.49 -29.59 8.18
CA PRO A 242 8.01 -28.86 9.33
C PRO A 242 9.50 -29.17 9.55
N LYS A 243 10.31 -28.13 9.78
CA LYS A 243 11.75 -28.22 10.11
C LYS A 243 12.63 -28.84 9.02
N ILE A 244 12.12 -29.03 7.80
CA ILE A 244 12.88 -29.51 6.66
C ILE A 244 12.95 -28.38 5.64
N ARG A 245 14.11 -28.20 5.02
CA ARG A 245 14.26 -27.25 3.92
C ARG A 245 13.44 -27.72 2.73
N ASP A 246 12.62 -26.83 2.19
CA ASP A 246 11.91 -27.00 0.93
C ASP A 246 12.92 -27.10 -0.22
N ILE A 247 13.97 -26.28 -0.22
CA ILE A 247 15.05 -26.33 -1.20
C ILE A 247 16.29 -26.91 -0.55
N ARG A 248 16.69 -28.10 -0.99
CA ARG A 248 17.83 -28.84 -0.43
C ARG A 248 19.12 -28.63 -1.18
N PHE A 249 19.02 -28.64 -2.49
CA PHE A 249 20.11 -28.33 -3.38
C PHE A 249 20.02 -26.85 -3.69
N LEU A 250 20.78 -26.11 -2.87
CA LEU A 250 21.39 -24.81 -3.16
C LEU A 250 21.53 -24.53 -4.64
#